data_AF-W8BJS8-F1
#
_entry.id   AF-W8BJS8-F1
#
_cell.length_a   1.000
_cell.length_b   1.000
_cell.length_c   1.000
_cell.angle_alpha   90.00
_cell.angle_beta   90.00
_cell.angle_gamma   90.00
#
_symmetry.space_group_name_H-M   'P 1'
#
loop_
_entity.id
_entity.type
_entity.pdbx_description
1 polymer ?
#
loop_
_entity_poly.entity_id
_entity_poly.type
_entity_poly.pdbx_seq_one_letter_code
_entity_poly.pdbx_strand_id
1 'polypeptide(L)'
;MRTIILTVSIVYLLVLNVSSDDSNKAQSNAEIWQQDLTDTFKIEGSDQGIQKVNLKCGSNSMNVMLETEKPFTGVMYTRGSFYKQSAPCFVKPSTQDARALEMNFQLDQCQTQKEGELYSNIVVIQNDPELITPGDSAFSLECDFRQPRNLDVEANMQTRDRHPQKLRGSNPHHRQ
;
A
#
# COMPACT_ATOMS: atom_id res chain seq x y z
N MET A 1 28.04 -81.28 19.47
CA MET A 1 27.02 -81.02 20.50
C MET A 1 27.39 -79.74 21.26
N ARG A 2 26.45 -78.79 21.27
CA ARG A 2 26.18 -77.86 22.38
C ARG A 2 27.25 -76.80 22.75
N THR A 3 27.64 -75.93 21.83
CA THR A 3 28.02 -74.54 22.21
C THR A 3 28.13 -73.55 21.03
N ILE A 4 28.13 -74.00 19.78
CA ILE A 4 28.29 -73.13 18.59
C ILE A 4 26.94 -72.58 18.06
N ILE A 5 25.81 -73.06 18.57
CA ILE A 5 24.47 -72.75 18.02
C ILE A 5 23.83 -71.50 18.66
N LEU A 6 24.34 -70.99 19.78
CA LEU A 6 23.72 -69.86 20.49
C LEU A 6 24.26 -68.47 20.10
N THR A 7 25.43 -68.38 19.45
CA THR A 7 25.99 -67.08 19.02
C THR A 7 25.55 -66.69 17.62
N VAL A 8 25.16 -67.63 16.77
CA VAL A 8 24.70 -67.36 15.39
C VAL A 8 23.25 -66.84 15.35
N SER A 9 22.40 -67.23 16.31
CA SER A 9 21.00 -66.78 16.37
C SER A 9 20.81 -65.35 16.92
N ILE A 10 21.73 -64.86 17.75
CA ILE A 10 21.65 -63.49 18.30
C ILE A 10 22.13 -62.45 17.27
N VAL A 11 23.09 -62.82 16.42
CA VAL A 11 23.53 -61.94 15.32
C VAL A 11 22.44 -61.84 14.25
N TYR A 12 21.71 -62.92 13.94
CA TYR A 12 20.63 -62.88 12.93
C TYR A 12 19.40 -62.04 13.33
N LEU A 13 19.18 -61.81 14.64
CA LEU A 13 18.09 -60.97 15.13
C LEU A 13 18.43 -59.46 15.16
N LEU A 14 19.70 -59.09 15.02
CA LEU A 14 20.13 -57.69 14.91
C LEU A 14 20.17 -57.17 13.46
N VAL A 15 20.14 -58.04 12.44
CA VAL A 15 20.25 -57.64 11.02
C VAL A 15 18.90 -57.54 10.29
N LEU A 16 17.77 -57.78 10.96
CA LEU A 16 16.43 -57.68 10.34
C LEU A 16 15.58 -56.49 10.83
N ASN A 17 16.16 -55.56 11.59
CA ASN A 17 15.51 -54.30 11.99
C ASN A 17 16.36 -53.06 11.66
N VAL A 18 17.00 -53.06 10.49
CA VAL A 18 17.38 -51.82 9.80
C VAL A 18 16.56 -51.75 8.53
N SER A 19 15.26 -51.48 8.71
CA SER A 19 14.47 -50.86 7.65
C SER A 19 15.05 -49.48 7.42
N SER A 20 15.39 -49.22 6.17
CA SER A 20 15.72 -47.89 5.67
C SER A 20 14.50 -47.00 5.86
N ASP A 21 14.60 -46.06 6.80
CA ASP A 21 13.71 -44.91 6.91
C ASP A 21 14.59 -43.69 7.18
N ASP A 22 15.41 -43.35 6.18
CA ASP A 22 16.12 -42.07 6.13
C ASP A 22 15.16 -41.04 5.52
N SER A 23 14.18 -40.64 6.33
CA SER A 23 13.25 -39.57 6.04
C SER A 23 12.91 -38.91 7.36
N ASN A 24 13.22 -37.62 7.44
CA ASN A 24 12.93 -36.69 8.54
C ASN A 24 13.99 -36.54 9.63
N LYS A 25 15.13 -35.95 9.28
CA LYS A 25 15.77 -34.97 10.19
C LYS A 25 16.52 -33.86 9.47
N ALA A 26 15.88 -33.25 8.48
CA ALA A 26 16.27 -31.96 7.90
C ALA A 26 15.15 -30.93 8.15
N GLN A 27 14.66 -30.86 9.39
CA GLN A 27 13.61 -29.91 9.75
C GLN A 27 13.87 -29.39 11.18
N SER A 28 15.00 -28.70 11.35
CA SER A 28 15.23 -27.85 12.53
C SER A 28 16.01 -26.57 12.23
N ASN A 29 16.31 -26.28 10.95
CA ASN A 29 17.03 -25.07 10.53
C ASN A 29 16.19 -24.15 9.62
N ALA A 30 14.99 -24.56 9.23
CA ALA A 30 14.12 -23.77 8.34
C ALA A 30 13.14 -22.86 9.11
N GLU A 31 12.90 -23.11 10.39
CA GLU A 31 11.89 -22.38 11.19
C GLU A 31 12.48 -21.19 11.99
N ILE A 32 13.80 -21.01 11.98
CA ILE A 32 14.47 -19.87 12.63
C ILE A 32 14.45 -18.60 11.74
N TRP A 33 14.18 -18.75 10.43
CA TRP A 33 14.21 -17.64 9.47
C TRP A 33 12.84 -17.07 9.10
N GLN A 34 11.77 -17.59 9.71
CA GLN A 34 10.40 -17.08 9.53
C GLN A 34 9.86 -16.43 10.80
N GLN A 35 10.76 -15.86 11.62
CA GLN A 35 10.33 -14.82 12.55
C GLN A 35 10.00 -13.58 11.74
N ASP A 36 8.71 -13.40 11.52
CA ASP A 36 8.07 -12.20 11.01
C ASP A 36 8.40 -11.02 11.94
N LEU A 37 9.53 -10.35 11.66
CA LEU A 37 9.99 -9.17 12.40
C LEU A 37 9.16 -7.92 12.08
N THR A 38 8.13 -8.04 11.24
CA THR A 38 7.24 -6.93 10.86
C THR A 38 6.54 -6.34 12.09
N ASP A 39 6.26 -7.17 13.11
CA ASP A 39 5.60 -6.72 14.35
C ASP A 39 6.57 -6.43 15.52
N THR A 40 7.82 -6.93 15.47
CA THR A 40 8.80 -6.73 16.56
C THR A 40 9.65 -5.46 16.37
N PHE A 41 9.87 -5.03 15.13
CA PHE A 41 10.45 -3.73 14.83
C PHE A 41 9.36 -2.74 14.46
N LYS A 42 8.68 -2.20 15.48
CA LYS A 42 8.10 -0.85 15.36
C LYS A 42 9.28 0.11 15.25
N ILE A 43 9.82 0.27 14.04
CA ILE A 43 10.58 1.47 13.73
C ILE A 43 9.54 2.59 13.85
N GLU A 44 9.46 3.18 15.03
CA GLU A 44 8.88 4.50 15.19
C GLU A 44 9.68 5.36 14.22
N GLY A 45 9.11 5.58 13.03
CA GLY A 45 9.74 6.34 11.96
C GLY A 45 10.23 7.63 12.57
N SER A 46 11.53 7.89 12.46
CA SER A 46 12.12 9.11 12.95
C SER A 46 11.52 10.27 12.14
N ASP A 47 10.67 11.06 12.77
CA ASP A 47 10.09 12.28 12.18
C ASP A 47 11.11 13.42 12.09
N GLN A 48 12.38 13.13 12.40
CA GLN A 48 13.45 14.11 12.49
C GLN A 48 13.67 14.81 11.15
N GLY A 49 13.35 16.11 11.12
CA GLY A 49 13.47 16.96 9.94
C GLY A 49 12.26 16.93 9.00
N ILE A 50 11.27 16.09 9.27
CA ILE A 50 9.97 16.08 8.58
C ILE A 50 9.05 17.06 9.30
N GLN A 51 8.61 18.11 8.60
CA GLN A 51 7.64 19.06 9.14
C GLN A 51 6.22 18.54 8.99
N LYS A 52 5.90 17.92 7.84
CA LYS A 52 4.55 17.47 7.53
C LYS A 52 4.55 16.41 6.44
N VAL A 53 3.66 15.43 6.58
CA VAL A 53 3.26 14.51 5.51
C VAL A 53 1.76 14.58 5.38
N ASN A 54 1.27 14.82 4.16
CA ASN A 54 -0.16 14.94 3.89
C ASN A 54 -0.58 14.05 2.73
N LEU A 55 -1.65 13.29 2.92
CA LEU A 55 -2.27 12.47 1.88
C LEU A 55 -3.58 13.13 1.43
N LYS A 56 -3.74 13.29 0.11
CA LYS A 56 -5.01 13.65 -0.52
C LYS A 56 -5.46 12.53 -1.45
N CYS A 57 -6.63 11.97 -1.17
CA CYS A 57 -7.28 10.97 -2.01
C CYS A 57 -8.14 11.65 -3.08
N GLY A 58 -7.74 11.54 -4.34
CA GLY A 58 -8.56 11.87 -5.51
C GLY A 58 -9.59 10.77 -5.80
N SER A 59 -10.36 10.93 -6.90
CA SER A 59 -11.29 9.88 -7.34
C SER A 59 -10.59 8.63 -7.87
N ASN A 60 -9.38 8.79 -8.42
CA ASN A 60 -8.55 7.67 -8.93
C ASN A 60 -7.05 7.90 -8.68
N SER A 61 -6.68 8.68 -7.67
CA SER A 61 -5.28 8.96 -7.37
C SER A 61 -5.00 9.18 -5.89
N MET A 62 -3.75 8.94 -5.50
CA MET A 62 -3.17 9.38 -4.24
C MET A 62 -2.16 10.49 -4.50
N ASN A 63 -2.27 11.58 -3.76
CA ASN A 63 -1.32 12.68 -3.79
C ASN A 63 -0.69 12.83 -2.41
N VAL A 64 0.61 12.57 -2.32
CA VAL A 64 1.40 12.62 -1.11
C VAL A 64 2.28 13.86 -1.18
N MET A 65 2.18 14.70 -0.16
CA MET A 65 2.97 15.92 -0.04
C MET A 65 3.81 15.87 1.23
N LEU A 66 5.12 15.91 1.06
CA LEU A 66 6.12 15.99 2.11
C LEU A 66 6.60 17.43 2.23
N GLU A 67 6.65 17.96 3.46
CA GLU A 67 7.31 19.21 3.82
C GLU A 67 8.38 18.91 4.88
N THR A 68 9.57 19.51 4.74
CA THR A 68 10.72 19.32 5.63
C THR A 68 11.19 20.64 6.23
N GLU A 69 11.79 20.57 7.41
CA GLU A 69 12.27 21.77 8.12
C GLU A 69 13.47 22.44 7.40
N LYS A 70 14.31 21.61 6.77
CA LYS A 70 15.52 21.99 6.04
C LYS A 70 15.42 21.52 4.59
N PRO A 71 16.24 22.06 3.66
CA PRO A 71 16.36 21.50 2.32
C PRO A 71 16.55 19.99 2.36
N PHE A 72 15.69 19.28 1.65
CA PHE A 72 15.68 17.82 1.60
C PHE A 72 16.53 17.35 0.44
N THR A 73 17.47 16.44 0.69
CA THR A 73 18.39 15.90 -0.32
C THR A 73 18.14 14.43 -0.64
N GLY A 74 17.24 13.81 0.12
CA GLY A 74 16.94 12.40 0.03
C GLY A 74 15.93 12.07 -1.07
N VAL A 75 15.19 10.98 -0.88
CA VAL A 75 14.23 10.46 -1.86
C VAL A 75 12.93 10.03 -1.19
N MET A 76 11.84 10.07 -1.93
CA MET A 76 10.54 9.56 -1.50
C MET A 76 10.03 8.56 -2.53
N TYR A 77 9.62 7.36 -2.12
CA TYR A 77 9.18 6.31 -3.03
C TYR A 77 8.16 5.37 -2.39
N THR A 78 7.34 4.71 -3.19
CA THR A 78 6.45 3.65 -2.69
C THR A 78 7.21 2.35 -2.48
N ARG A 79 6.79 1.53 -1.51
CA ARG A 79 7.40 0.23 -1.22
C ARG A 79 7.59 -0.60 -2.49
N GLY A 80 8.81 -1.11 -2.68
CA GLY A 80 9.19 -1.89 -3.86
C GLY A 80 9.52 -1.08 -5.11
N SER A 81 9.49 0.27 -5.05
CA SER A 81 9.78 1.14 -6.21
C SER A 81 11.19 1.75 -6.18
N PHE A 82 11.96 1.57 -5.10
CA PHE A 82 13.31 2.14 -4.95
C PHE A 82 14.22 1.83 -6.16
N TYR A 83 14.32 0.55 -6.54
CA TYR A 83 15.21 0.13 -7.63
C TYR A 83 14.84 0.67 -9.01
N LYS A 84 13.58 1.05 -9.23
CA LYS A 84 13.13 1.59 -10.53
C LYS A 84 13.55 3.05 -10.71
N GLN A 85 13.69 3.79 -9.60
CA GLN A 85 14.06 5.21 -9.58
C GLN A 85 13.31 6.07 -10.60
N SER A 86 12.03 5.77 -10.84
CA SER A 86 11.22 6.44 -11.85
C SER A 86 9.87 6.91 -11.31
N ALA A 87 9.45 8.07 -11.81
CA ALA A 87 8.13 8.60 -11.57
C ALA A 87 7.05 7.64 -12.13
N PRO A 88 5.84 7.60 -11.52
CA PRO A 88 5.42 8.43 -10.39
C PRO A 88 5.79 7.84 -9.02
N CYS A 89 6.34 6.63 -8.95
CA CYS A 89 6.49 5.87 -7.71
C CYS A 89 7.81 6.14 -6.97
N PHE A 90 8.66 6.99 -7.52
CA PHE A 90 9.90 7.47 -6.94
C PHE A 90 10.08 8.93 -7.33
N VAL A 91 10.32 9.79 -6.34
CA VAL A 91 10.55 11.21 -6.52
C VAL A 91 11.77 11.65 -5.74
N LYS A 92 12.47 12.61 -6.33
CA LYS A 92 13.61 13.30 -5.73
C LYS A 92 13.38 14.81 -5.81
N PRO A 93 14.02 15.61 -4.95
CA PRO A 93 13.96 17.06 -5.02
C PRO A 93 14.33 17.56 -6.42
N SER A 94 13.56 18.49 -6.97
CA SER A 94 13.86 19.11 -8.27
C SER A 94 15.00 20.11 -8.20
N THR A 95 15.25 20.67 -7.01
CA THR A 95 16.30 21.64 -6.71
C THR A 95 16.95 21.29 -5.37
N GLN A 96 18.19 21.72 -5.16
CA GLN A 96 18.94 21.44 -3.94
C GLN A 96 18.37 22.13 -2.69
N ASP A 97 17.60 23.21 -2.88
CA ASP A 97 16.98 23.98 -1.79
C ASP A 97 15.53 23.58 -1.49
N ALA A 98 15.00 22.58 -2.20
CA ALA A 98 13.60 22.18 -2.05
C ALA A 98 13.32 21.62 -0.65
N ARG A 99 12.25 22.15 -0.04
CA ARG A 99 11.73 21.70 1.26
C ARG A 99 10.38 21.01 1.13
N ALA A 100 9.92 20.82 -0.09
CA ALA A 100 8.65 20.20 -0.39
C ALA A 100 8.80 19.24 -1.56
N LEU A 101 8.26 18.03 -1.41
CA LEU A 101 8.22 17.01 -2.45
C LEU A 101 6.78 16.54 -2.62
N GLU A 102 6.39 16.37 -3.87
CA GLU A 102 5.06 15.89 -4.25
C GLU A 102 5.19 14.58 -5.03
N MET A 103 4.40 13.59 -4.63
CA MET A 103 4.24 12.33 -5.35
C MET A 103 2.77 12.12 -5.64
N ASN A 104 2.44 11.97 -6.92
CA ASN A 104 1.08 11.75 -7.39
C ASN A 104 1.03 10.50 -8.27
N PHE A 105 0.26 9.49 -7.86
CA PHE A 105 0.10 8.25 -8.61
C PHE A 105 -1.35 7.78 -8.63
N GLN A 106 -1.70 7.02 -9.66
CA GLN A 106 -3.04 6.44 -9.79
C GLN A 106 -3.21 5.25 -8.83
N LEU A 107 -4.47 4.96 -8.45
CA LEU A 107 -4.79 3.89 -7.49
C LEU A 107 -4.40 2.48 -7.97
N ASP A 108 -4.19 2.28 -9.27
CA ASP A 108 -3.73 1.03 -9.88
C ASP A 108 -2.20 0.98 -10.11
N GLN A 109 -1.48 2.03 -9.71
CA GLN A 109 -0.04 2.16 -9.87
C GLN A 109 0.70 1.94 -8.55
N CYS A 110 2.03 1.93 -8.64
CA CYS A 110 2.93 1.98 -7.50
C CYS A 110 2.76 0.87 -6.46
N GLN A 111 2.24 -0.29 -6.89
CA GLN A 111 1.97 -1.47 -6.06
C GLN A 111 0.94 -1.20 -4.96
N THR A 112 0.00 -0.28 -5.23
CA THR A 112 -1.12 -0.02 -4.33
C THR A 112 -1.97 -1.28 -4.19
N GLN A 113 -2.26 -1.65 -2.95
CA GLN A 113 -3.12 -2.78 -2.63
C GLN A 113 -4.57 -2.30 -2.58
N LYS A 114 -5.48 -3.14 -3.07
CA LYS A 114 -6.92 -2.87 -3.08
C LYS A 114 -7.66 -3.96 -2.31
N GLU A 115 -8.43 -3.56 -1.31
CA GLU A 115 -9.34 -4.43 -0.56
C GLU A 115 -10.75 -3.81 -0.56
N GLY A 116 -11.63 -4.30 -1.43
CA GLY A 116 -12.93 -3.66 -1.65
C GLY A 116 -12.76 -2.24 -2.16
N GLU A 117 -13.23 -1.24 -1.41
CA GLU A 117 -13.07 0.19 -1.72
C GLU A 117 -12.01 0.88 -0.84
N LEU A 118 -11.15 0.10 -0.18
CA LEU A 118 -9.97 0.58 0.54
C LEU A 118 -8.74 0.38 -0.35
N TYR A 119 -7.97 1.45 -0.52
CA TYR A 119 -6.70 1.43 -1.25
C TYR A 119 -5.57 1.79 -0.30
N SER A 120 -4.54 0.94 -0.22
CA SER A 120 -3.41 1.13 0.69
C SER A 120 -2.05 1.05 0.01
N ASN A 121 -1.10 1.82 0.51
CA ASN A 121 0.30 1.79 0.05
C ASN A 121 1.23 2.19 1.21
N ILE A 122 2.53 1.97 1.07
CA ILE A 122 3.53 2.45 2.01
C ILE A 122 4.47 3.37 1.24
N VAL A 123 4.58 4.63 1.69
CA VAL A 123 5.60 5.57 1.19
C VAL A 123 6.77 5.60 2.15
N VAL A 124 7.96 5.45 1.60
CA VAL A 124 9.23 5.53 2.30
C VAL A 124 9.88 6.87 1.96
N ILE A 125 10.36 7.57 2.97
CA ILE A 125 11.13 8.81 2.89
C ILE A 125 12.50 8.48 3.45
N GLN A 126 13.51 8.53 2.59
CA GLN A 126 14.91 8.34 2.98
C GLN A 126 15.62 9.67 2.94
N ASN A 127 16.39 9.99 3.98
CA ASN A 127 17.11 11.26 4.03
C ASN A 127 18.37 11.28 3.16
N ASP A 128 18.91 10.10 2.86
CA ASP A 128 20.03 9.90 1.96
C ASP A 128 19.56 9.12 0.72
N PRO A 129 19.97 9.51 -0.50
CA PRO A 129 19.53 8.86 -1.74
C PRO A 129 20.12 7.46 -1.96
N GLU A 130 21.21 7.10 -1.27
CA GLU A 130 21.96 5.86 -1.49
C GLU A 130 21.92 4.92 -0.28
N LEU A 131 21.87 5.47 0.94
CA LEU A 131 21.99 4.71 2.18
C LEU A 131 20.72 4.76 3.03
N ILE A 132 20.38 3.62 3.65
CA ILE A 132 19.36 3.60 4.69
C ILE A 132 19.95 4.20 5.96
N THR A 133 19.30 5.23 6.51
CA THR A 133 19.74 5.91 7.73
C THR A 133 18.72 5.75 8.86
N PRO A 134 19.11 5.85 10.15
CA PRO A 134 18.15 5.86 11.26
C PRO A 134 17.10 6.98 11.21
N GLY A 135 17.30 8.01 10.37
CA GLY A 135 16.33 9.07 10.14
C GLY A 135 15.25 8.71 9.11
N ASP A 136 15.39 7.59 8.40
CA ASP A 136 14.44 7.20 7.36
C ASP A 136 13.09 6.82 7.98
N SER A 137 12.02 7.14 7.25
CA SER A 137 10.65 6.96 7.72
C SER A 137 9.78 6.25 6.69
N ALA A 138 8.81 5.48 7.16
CA ALA A 138 7.81 4.83 6.33
C ALA A 138 6.41 5.14 6.84
N PHE A 139 5.53 5.60 5.95
CA PHE A 139 4.16 6.00 6.26
C PHE A 139 3.17 5.10 5.53
N SER A 140 2.20 4.56 6.27
CA SER A 140 1.05 3.87 5.68
C SER A 140 0.09 4.90 5.10
N LEU A 141 -0.30 4.71 3.85
CA LEU A 141 -1.28 5.51 3.13
C LEU A 141 -2.56 4.70 3.00
N GLU A 142 -3.69 5.33 3.29
CA GLU A 142 -5.00 4.71 3.14
C GLU A 142 -6.00 5.70 2.53
N CYS A 143 -6.65 5.26 1.45
CA CYS A 143 -7.82 5.93 0.88
C CYS A 143 -9.01 4.98 0.98
N ASP A 144 -9.89 5.25 1.95
CA ASP A 144 -11.13 4.50 2.15
C ASP A 144 -12.30 5.23 1.45
N PHE A 145 -12.86 4.61 0.41
CA PHE A 145 -14.02 5.12 -0.32
C PHE A 145 -15.34 4.46 0.09
N ARG A 146 -15.32 3.55 1.08
CA ARG A 146 -16.55 2.92 1.60
C ARG A 146 -17.44 3.94 2.32
N GLN A 147 -16.83 5.00 2.85
CA GLN A 147 -17.55 6.09 3.50
C GLN A 147 -17.79 7.19 2.47
N PRO A 148 -19.05 7.47 2.09
CA PRO A 148 -19.35 8.62 1.24
C PRO A 148 -18.88 9.88 1.97
N ARG A 149 -18.12 10.74 1.25
CA ARG A 149 -17.85 12.09 1.76
C ARG A 149 -19.20 12.78 1.80
N ASN A 150 -19.63 13.24 2.99
CA ASN A 150 -20.84 14.05 3.14
C ASN A 150 -20.63 15.38 2.38
N LEU A 151 -20.88 15.38 1.08
CA LEU A 151 -20.92 16.56 0.24
C LEU A 151 -22.37 16.74 -0.18
N ASP A 152 -23.05 17.71 0.42
CA ASP A 152 -24.35 18.18 -0.07
C ASP A 152 -24.11 18.90 -1.39
N VAL A 153 -24.42 18.24 -2.50
CA VAL A 153 -24.32 18.84 -3.84
C VAL A 153 -25.65 19.49 -4.18
N GLU A 154 -25.68 20.83 -4.13
CA GLU A 154 -26.85 21.59 -4.55
C GLU A 154 -26.84 21.78 -6.07
N ALA A 155 -27.75 21.10 -6.77
CA ALA A 155 -27.91 21.23 -8.21
C ALA A 155 -29.07 22.21 -8.52
N ASN A 156 -28.74 23.40 -9.01
CA ASN A 156 -29.76 24.35 -9.48
C ASN A 156 -30.06 24.11 -10.98
N MET A 157 -31.24 23.59 -11.28
CA MET A 157 -31.73 23.42 -12.65
C MET A 157 -32.51 24.66 -13.09
N GLN A 158 -31.93 25.50 -13.95
CA GLN A 158 -32.67 26.60 -14.59
C GLN A 158 -33.55 26.07 -15.71
N THR A 159 -34.85 25.93 -15.47
CA THR A 159 -35.84 25.74 -16.53
C THR A 159 -36.10 27.06 -17.23
N ARG A 160 -35.93 27.12 -18.56
CA ARG A 160 -36.37 28.27 -19.35
C ARG A 160 -37.90 28.25 -19.44
N ASP A 161 -38.55 29.23 -18.83
CA ASP A 161 -39.99 29.44 -18.96
C ASP A 161 -40.38 29.60 -20.43
N ARG A 162 -41.11 28.62 -20.98
CA ARG A 162 -41.81 28.81 -22.26
C ARG A 162 -43.04 29.66 -22.01
N HIS A 163 -43.00 30.90 -22.50
CA HIS A 163 -44.14 31.80 -22.52
C HIS A 163 -45.35 31.13 -23.22
N PRO A 164 -46.52 30.98 -22.55
CA PRO A 164 -47.70 30.48 -23.23
C PRO A 164 -48.23 31.55 -24.19
N GLN A 165 -48.24 31.25 -25.49
CA GLN A 165 -48.92 32.09 -26.48
C GLN A 165 -50.43 32.06 -26.21
N LYS A 166 -50.96 33.23 -25.84
CA LYS A 166 -52.39 33.47 -25.59
C LYS A 166 -53.15 33.38 -26.91
N LEU A 167 -53.86 32.28 -27.15
CA LEU A 167 -54.81 32.15 -28.26
C LEU A 167 -55.96 33.15 -28.04
N ARG A 168 -56.07 34.10 -28.97
CA ARG A 168 -57.06 35.19 -28.96
C ARG A 168 -58.38 34.67 -29.54
N GLY A 169 -59.28 34.23 -28.67
CA GLY A 169 -60.69 34.01 -29.02
C GLY A 169 -61.52 35.26 -28.67
N SER A 170 -62.21 35.85 -29.64
CA SER A 170 -63.19 36.92 -29.40
C SER A 170 -64.53 36.59 -30.08
N ASN A 171 -65.38 35.97 -29.27
CA ASN A 171 -66.82 36.12 -29.04
C ASN A 171 -67.83 36.40 -30.20
N PRO A 172 -68.98 35.68 -30.25
CA PRO A 172 -70.16 36.08 -30.99
C PRO A 172 -71.05 37.00 -30.15
N HIS A 173 -71.50 38.14 -30.72
CA HIS A 173 -72.52 38.99 -30.09
C HIS A 173 -73.82 38.91 -30.89
N HIS A 174 -74.86 38.48 -30.18
CA HIS A 174 -76.24 38.34 -30.62
C HIS A 174 -77.04 39.49 -30.00
N ARG A 175 -77.75 40.30 -30.80
CA ARG A 175 -79.18 40.66 -30.63
C ARG A 175 -79.61 41.81 -31.55
N GLN A 176 -80.75 41.55 -32.21
CA GLN A 176 -81.94 42.38 -32.49
C GLN A 176 -81.76 43.85 -32.84
#